data_AF-A0A382L4I8-F1
#
_entry.id   AF-A0A382L4I8-F1
#
_cell.length_a   1.000
_cell.length_b   1.000
_cell.length_c   1.000
_cell.angle_alpha   90.00
_cell.angle_beta   90.00
_cell.angle_gamma   90.00
#
_symmetry.space_group_name_H-M   'P 1'
#
loop_
_entity.id
_entity.type
_entity.pdbx_description
1 polymer ?
#
loop_
_entity_poly.entity_id
_entity_poly.type
_entity_poly.pdbx_seq_one_letter_code
_entity_poly.pdbx_strand_id
1 'polypeptide(L)'
;MISPKVTIHLDRLKANFDLVKKQVNGKTIMAVVKANGYGHGGATCAKTLEGHGCDFFAVFSMDEGIELREAGIQSDILIFSRLDKSRLN
;
A
#
# COMPACT_ATOMS: atom_id res chain seq x y z
N MET A 1 -6.95 -24.98 -19.72
CA MET A 1 -5.61 -24.82 -19.12
C MET A 1 -5.81 -24.33 -17.69
N ILE A 2 -5.50 -25.16 -16.68
CA ILE A 2 -5.66 -24.77 -15.27
C ILE A 2 -4.28 -24.30 -14.80
N SER A 3 -4.02 -23.00 -14.84
CA SER A 3 -2.83 -22.41 -14.23
C SER A 3 -3.06 -22.11 -12.75
N PRO A 4 -2.01 -22.06 -11.90
CA PRO A 4 -2.13 -21.59 -10.54
C PRO A 4 -2.73 -20.18 -10.49
N LYS A 5 -3.67 -19.96 -9.57
CA LYS A 5 -4.33 -18.67 -9.34
C LYS A 5 -4.32 -18.33 -7.86
N VAL A 6 -4.22 -17.05 -7.56
CA VAL A 6 -4.43 -16.49 -6.22
C VAL A 6 -5.65 -15.58 -6.26
N THR A 7 -6.47 -15.60 -5.21
CA THR A 7 -7.63 -14.71 -5.06
C THR A 7 -7.38 -13.77 -3.90
N ILE A 8 -7.45 -12.46 -4.16
CA ILE A 8 -7.26 -11.42 -3.16
C ILE A 8 -8.63 -10.86 -2.79
N HIS A 9 -9.00 -10.96 -1.51
CA HIS A 9 -10.29 -10.48 -1.00
C HIS A 9 -10.15 -9.06 -0.43
N LEU A 10 -10.42 -8.05 -1.26
CA LEU A 10 -10.28 -6.64 -0.90
C LEU A 10 -11.24 -6.20 0.22
N ASP A 11 -12.41 -6.82 0.35
CA ASP A 11 -13.32 -6.56 1.48
C ASP A 11 -12.74 -7.01 2.82
N ARG A 12 -11.96 -8.09 2.84
CA ARG A 12 -11.25 -8.53 4.05
C ARG A 12 -10.11 -7.58 4.40
N LEU A 13 -9.45 -6.99 3.40
CA LEU A 13 -8.43 -5.96 3.62
C LEU A 13 -9.03 -4.73 4.32
N LYS A 14 -10.18 -4.23 3.85
CA LYS A 14 -10.91 -3.12 4.49
C LYS A 14 -11.32 -3.46 5.93
N ALA A 15 -11.90 -4.65 6.15
CA ALA A 15 -12.27 -5.10 7.48
C ALA A 15 -11.07 -5.16 8.44
N ASN A 16 -9.91 -5.66 7.97
CA ASN A 16 -8.68 -5.67 8.76
C ASN A 16 -8.21 -4.26 9.10
N PHE A 17 -8.28 -3.34 8.15
CA PHE A 17 -7.95 -1.93 8.38
C PHE A 17 -8.85 -1.31 9.46
N ASP A 18 -10.16 -1.54 9.42
CA ASP A 18 -11.10 -1.04 10.43
C ASP A 18 -10.81 -1.62 11.82
N LEU A 19 -10.45 -2.90 11.91
CA LEU A 19 -10.04 -3.55 13.16
C LEU A 19 -8.78 -2.90 13.74
N VAL A 20 -7.76 -2.66 12.92
CA VAL A 20 -6.54 -1.97 13.35
C VAL A 20 -6.87 -0.53 13.78
N LYS A 21 -7.68 0.20 13.00
CA LYS A 21 -8.12 1.58 13.29
C LYS A 21 -8.81 1.68 14.64
N LYS A 22 -9.67 0.70 14.97
CA LYS A 22 -10.29 0.58 16.29
C LYS A 22 -9.25 0.30 17.38
N GLN A 23 -8.33 -0.63 17.16
CA GLN A 23 -7.32 -1.02 18.14
C GLN A 23 -6.35 0.12 18.49
N VAL A 24 -6.02 0.96 17.51
CA VAL A 24 -5.10 2.10 17.70
C VAL A 24 -5.80 3.38 18.16
N ASN A 25 -7.09 3.31 18.53
CA ASN A 25 -7.89 4.43 19.02
C ASN A 25 -7.83 5.67 18.10
N GLY A 26 -7.99 5.46 16.80
CA GLY A 26 -8.03 6.56 15.82
C GLY A 26 -6.69 7.24 15.53
N LYS A 27 -5.56 6.70 16.02
CA LYS A 27 -4.23 7.12 15.53
C LYS A 27 -4.12 6.87 14.04
N THR A 28 -3.38 7.75 13.35
CA THR A 28 -3.09 7.60 11.93
C THR A 28 -2.42 6.26 11.65
N ILE A 29 -2.93 5.55 10.65
CA ILE A 29 -2.36 4.30 10.17
C ILE A 29 -1.57 4.60 8.90
N MET A 30 -0.34 4.10 8.86
CA MET A 30 0.47 4.05 7.65
C MET A 30 0.44 2.63 7.11
N ALA A 31 -0.29 2.41 6.01
CA ALA A 31 -0.39 1.09 5.41
C ALA A 31 0.89 0.76 4.62
N VAL A 32 1.60 -0.26 5.07
CA VAL A 32 2.82 -0.72 4.40
C VAL A 32 2.44 -1.65 3.25
N VAL A 33 2.74 -1.25 2.01
CA VAL A 33 2.39 -2.00 0.78
C VAL A 33 3.63 -2.36 -0.06
N LYS A 34 4.81 -2.43 0.56
CA LYS A 34 6.04 -2.93 -0.09
C LYS A 34 5.89 -4.34 -0.66
N ALA A 35 6.83 -4.73 -1.50
CA ALA A 35 6.89 -6.02 -2.18
C ALA A 35 5.57 -6.35 -2.88
N ASN A 36 5.03 -5.40 -3.65
CA ASN A 36 3.75 -5.53 -4.33
C ASN A 36 2.59 -5.87 -3.36
N GLY A 37 2.48 -5.14 -2.24
CA GLY A 37 1.50 -5.44 -1.19
C GLY A 37 1.70 -6.83 -0.59
N TYR A 38 2.94 -7.22 -0.30
CA TYR A 38 3.30 -8.57 0.15
C TYR A 38 2.83 -9.66 -0.82
N GLY A 39 2.84 -9.39 -2.13
CA GLY A 39 2.36 -10.28 -3.19
C GLY A 39 0.85 -10.22 -3.48
N HIS A 40 0.10 -9.33 -2.81
CA HIS A 40 -1.36 -9.20 -2.98
C HIS A 40 -1.76 -8.17 -4.04
N GLY A 41 -0.81 -7.48 -4.69
CA GLY A 41 -1.09 -6.40 -5.64
C GLY A 41 -1.08 -5.03 -4.97
N GLY A 42 0.10 -4.41 -4.87
CA GLY A 42 0.36 -3.18 -4.11
C GLY A 42 -0.54 -2.03 -4.52
N ALA A 43 -0.59 -1.70 -5.81
CA ALA A 43 -1.45 -0.64 -6.34
C ALA A 43 -2.95 -0.87 -6.06
N THR A 44 -3.43 -2.10 -6.23
CA THR A 44 -4.85 -2.43 -5.98
C THR A 44 -5.19 -2.36 -4.49
N CYS A 45 -4.31 -2.86 -3.63
CA CYS A 45 -4.46 -2.77 -2.18
C CYS A 45 -4.43 -1.30 -1.71
N ALA A 46 -3.49 -0.50 -2.21
CA ALA A 46 -3.37 0.91 -1.87
C ALA A 46 -4.63 1.70 -2.26
N LYS A 47 -5.12 1.54 -3.50
CA LYS A 47 -6.36 2.20 -3.95
C LYS A 47 -7.57 1.84 -3.10
N THR A 48 -7.68 0.55 -2.76
CA THR A 48 -8.76 0.05 -1.92
C THR A 48 -8.74 0.71 -0.54
N LEU A 49 -7.55 0.85 0.05
CA LEU A 49 -7.39 1.46 1.36
C LEU A 49 -7.53 2.99 1.32
N GLU A 50 -7.03 3.66 0.28
CA GLU A 50 -7.17 5.11 0.09
C GLU A 50 -8.66 5.48 -0.02
N GLY A 51 -9.41 4.76 -0.85
CA GLY A 51 -10.87 4.91 -0.95
C GLY A 51 -11.64 4.51 0.33
N HIS A 52 -10.98 3.85 1.29
CA HIS A 52 -11.53 3.46 2.59
C HIS A 52 -10.98 4.33 3.75
N GLY A 53 -10.32 5.44 3.43
CA GLY A 53 -9.86 6.44 4.40
C GLY A 53 -8.49 6.17 5.03
N CYS A 54 -7.58 5.53 4.29
CA CYS A 54 -6.16 5.43 4.64
C CYS A 54 -5.37 6.53 3.91
N ASP A 55 -4.86 7.50 4.66
CA ASP A 55 -4.19 8.68 4.07
C ASP A 55 -2.66 8.60 4.04
N PHE A 56 -2.07 7.51 4.53
CA PHE A 56 -0.62 7.30 4.59
C PHE A 56 -0.24 5.90 4.13
N PHE A 57 0.73 5.81 3.23
CA PHE A 57 1.30 4.56 2.73
C PHE A 57 2.81 4.51 2.93
N ALA A 58 3.36 3.31 2.93
CA ALA A 58 4.79 3.10 2.95
C ALA A 58 5.22 1.97 2.02
N VAL A 59 6.33 2.20 1.32
CA VAL A 59 6.97 1.27 0.38
C VAL A 59 8.46 1.17 0.67
N PHE A 60 9.11 0.12 0.18
CA PHE A 60 10.53 -0.04 0.39
C PHE A 60 11.33 0.84 -0.58
N SER A 61 11.06 0.76 -1.89
CA SER A 61 11.87 1.44 -2.91
C SER A 61 11.18 2.64 -3.56
N MET A 62 11.96 3.47 -4.26
CA MET A 62 11.40 4.57 -5.05
C MET A 62 10.59 4.07 -6.26
N ASP A 63 10.93 2.92 -6.84
CA ASP A 63 10.15 2.34 -7.95
C ASP A 63 8.75 1.92 -7.50
N GLU A 64 8.63 1.32 -6.32
CA GLU A 64 7.32 1.01 -5.72
C GLU A 64 6.52 2.30 -5.44
N GLY A 65 7.20 3.37 -5.03
CA GLY A 65 6.57 4.67 -4.81
C GLY A 65 6.04 5.29 -6.11
N ILE A 66 6.83 5.21 -7.18
CA ILE A 66 6.43 5.63 -8.53
C ILE A 66 5.25 4.78 -9.02
N GLU A 67 5.28 3.46 -8.84
CA GLU A 67 4.18 2.56 -9.22
C GLU A 67 2.86 2.98 -8.55
N LEU A 68 2.89 3.32 -7.25
CA LEU A 68 1.69 3.83 -6.57
C LEU A 68 1.21 5.17 -7.14
N ARG A 69 2.13 6.08 -7.50
CA ARG A 69 1.78 7.37 -8.13
C ARG A 69 1.20 7.19 -9.52
N GLU A 70 1.78 6.33 -10.35
CA GLU A 70 1.24 5.96 -11.67
C GLU A 70 -0.13 5.28 -11.56
N ALA A 71 -0.35 4.53 -10.49
CA ALA A 71 -1.66 3.98 -10.19
C ALA A 71 -2.67 5.08 -9.78
N GLY A 72 -2.24 6.27 -9.40
CA GLY A 72 -3.10 7.41 -9.09
C GLY A 72 -3.29 7.67 -7.59
N ILE A 73 -2.54 7.01 -6.72
CA ILE A 73 -2.56 7.28 -5.26
C ILE A 73 -2.10 8.72 -5.02
N GLN A 74 -2.89 9.49 -4.28
CA GLN A 74 -2.63 10.88 -3.91
C GLN A 74 -2.16 11.03 -2.46
N SER A 75 -2.49 10.05 -1.60
CA SER A 75 -2.02 10.00 -0.21
C SER A 75 -0.50 10.09 -0.04
N ASP A 76 -0.05 10.42 1.17
CA ASP A 76 1.37 10.49 1.48
C ASP A 76 2.04 9.12 1.37
N ILE A 77 3.24 9.08 0.78
CA ILE A 77 4.03 7.86 0.61
C ILE A 77 5.39 8.04 1.27
N LEU A 78 5.68 7.22 2.28
CA LEU A 78 7.01 7.07 2.85
C LEU A 78 7.81 5.99 2.10
N ILE A 79 8.98 6.36 1.60
CA ILE A 79 10.00 5.40 1.15
C ILE A 79 10.96 5.21 2.31
N PHE A 80 11.05 3.99 2.85
CA PHE A 80 11.89 3.70 4.03
C PHE A 80 13.17 2.89 3.71
N SER A 81 13.51 2.70 2.44
CA SER A 81 14.88 2.28 2.08
C SER A 81 15.86 3.44 2.29
N ARG A 82 17.15 3.09 2.25
CA ARG A 82 18.20 4.08 2.03
C ARG A 82 17.93 4.84 0.73
N LEU A 83 18.06 6.16 0.77
CA LEU A 83 17.98 6.99 -0.43
C LEU A 83 19.22 6.79 -1.29
N ASP A 84 19.02 6.38 -2.54
CA ASP A 84 20.05 6.44 -3.57
C ASP A 84 20.06 7.83 -4.20
N LYS A 85 21.10 8.61 -3.87
CA LYS A 85 21.26 9.98 -4.36
C LYS A 85 21.36 10.08 -5.87
N SER A 86 21.77 9.01 -6.56
CA SER A 86 21.89 9.02 -8.03
C SER A 86 20.55 9.28 -8.72
N ARG A 87 19.43 9.00 -8.04
CA ARG A 87 18.08 9.10 -8.58
C ARG A 87 17.37 10.43 -8.30
N LEU A 88 18.05 11.40 -7.68
CA LEU A 88 17.51 12.74 -7.38
C LEU A 88 17.80 13.77 -8.47
N ASN A 89 18.48 13.35 -9.54
CA ASN A 89 18.95 14.21 -10.63
C ASN A 89 18.02 14.17 -11.82
#